data_AF-A0A921LKW8-F1
#
_entry.id   AF-A0A921LKW8-F1
#
_cell.length_a   1.000
_cell.length_b   1.000
_cell.length_c   1.000
_cell.angle_alpha   90.00
_cell.angle_beta   90.00
_cell.angle_gamma   90.00
#
_symmetry.space_group_name_H-M   'P 1'
#
loop_
_entity.id
_entity.type
_entity.pdbx_description
1 polymer ?
#
loop_
_entity_poly.entity_id
_entity_poly.type
_entity_poly.pdbx_seq_one_letter_code
_entity_poly.pdbx_strand_id
1 'polypeptide(L)'
;MNTRQKAEEPDAVSSASQTEKKVNLGSDLDVKETYMVGANQYLGRSNAGVGNEVVVRITVDNDKKLKDIEIMKQSETGIGAQVIESMPKEMISKNTYDVDSISGASATSRALKEAVKDAMSKI
;
A
#
# COMPACT_ATOMS: atom_id res chain seq x y z
N MET A 1 -59.65 9.65 11.53
CA MET A 1 -59.31 10.95 12.15
C MET A 1 -57.79 11.04 12.15
N ASN A 2 -57.17 11.80 11.23
CA ASN A 2 -56.68 13.18 11.47
C ASN A 2 -55.31 13.17 12.21
N THR A 3 -54.21 13.81 11.81
CA THR A 3 -53.89 14.79 10.76
C THR A 3 -52.35 14.98 10.71
N ARG A 4 -51.82 15.27 9.52
CA ARG A 4 -50.62 16.06 9.10
C ARG A 4 -49.63 16.64 10.15
N GLN A 5 -48.34 16.60 9.80
CA GLN A 5 -47.38 17.74 9.54
C GLN A 5 -45.96 17.14 9.43
N LYS A 6 -45.22 17.22 8.31
CA LYS A 6 -44.52 18.33 7.61
C LYS A 6 -43.22 18.80 8.28
N ALA A 7 -42.13 18.58 7.53
CA ALA A 7 -40.84 19.28 7.44
C ALA A 7 -39.84 19.20 8.60
N GLU A 8 -38.65 18.68 8.29
CA GLU A 8 -37.39 19.46 8.31
C GLU A 8 -36.30 18.68 7.55
N GLU A 9 -35.96 19.16 6.36
CA GLU A 9 -34.60 19.02 5.86
C GLU A 9 -33.75 20.05 6.62
N PRO A 10 -32.53 19.67 7.03
CA PRO A 10 -31.43 20.42 6.44
C PRO A 10 -30.33 19.50 5.91
N ASP A 11 -29.86 19.86 4.72
CA ASP A 11 -28.65 19.38 4.07
C ASP A 11 -27.45 19.29 5.01
N ALA A 12 -26.99 18.06 5.26
CA ALA A 12 -25.60 17.81 5.59
C ALA A 12 -24.92 17.21 4.36
N VAL A 13 -24.34 18.09 3.57
CA VAL A 13 -23.31 17.77 2.59
C VAL A 13 -22.20 16.94 3.26
N SER A 14 -22.03 15.70 2.83
CA SER A 14 -20.69 15.09 2.87
C SER A 14 -20.58 14.06 1.78
N SER A 15 -20.21 14.56 0.61
CA SER A 15 -19.62 13.79 -0.46
C SER A 15 -18.38 13.06 0.10
N ALA A 16 -18.52 11.77 0.32
CA ALA A 16 -17.40 10.84 0.37
C ALA A 16 -17.84 9.53 -0.26
N SER A 17 -18.15 9.61 -1.56
CA SER A 17 -18.00 8.48 -2.46
C SER A 17 -16.51 8.12 -2.51
N GLN A 18 -16.02 7.45 -1.47
CA GLN A 18 -14.78 6.71 -1.53
C GLN A 18 -15.18 5.26 -1.68
N THR A 19 -15.24 4.84 -2.93
CA THR A 19 -15.25 3.44 -3.34
C THR A 19 -13.99 2.78 -2.78
N GLU A 20 -14.04 2.32 -1.53
CA GLU A 20 -13.04 1.47 -0.93
C GLU A 20 -13.10 0.12 -1.65
N LYS A 21 -12.25 -0.06 -2.65
CA LYS A 21 -12.01 -1.37 -3.27
C LYS A 21 -11.39 -2.27 -2.20
N LYS A 22 -12.22 -3.07 -1.50
CA LYS A 22 -11.76 -4.29 -0.83
C LYS A 22 -11.18 -5.23 -1.87
N VAL A 23 -9.86 -5.22 -2.05
CA VAL A 23 -9.17 -6.17 -2.93
C VAL A 23 -9.15 -7.52 -2.22
N ASN A 24 -10.14 -8.37 -2.51
CA ASN A 24 -10.16 -9.76 -2.10
C ASN A 24 -9.40 -10.59 -3.15
N LEU A 25 -8.10 -10.83 -2.92
CA LEU A 25 -7.33 -11.80 -3.70
C LEU A 25 -7.65 -13.23 -3.21
N GLY A 26 -8.89 -13.67 -3.41
CA GLY A 26 -9.31 -15.00 -2.99
C GLY A 26 -8.65 -16.09 -3.83
N SER A 27 -7.74 -16.86 -3.23
CA SER A 27 -7.62 -18.32 -3.37
C SER A 27 -6.63 -18.86 -2.34
N ASP A 28 -7.14 -19.73 -1.47
CA ASP A 28 -6.40 -20.67 -0.61
C ASP A 28 -5.77 -20.13 0.69
N LEU A 29 -6.48 -20.43 1.79
CA LEU A 29 -5.98 -20.71 3.15
C LEU A 29 -4.76 -19.92 3.64
N ASP A 30 -5.00 -18.79 4.32
CA ASP A 30 -4.32 -18.43 5.58
C ASP A 30 -4.89 -17.09 6.04
N VAL A 31 -4.97 -16.87 7.35
CA VAL A 31 -5.51 -15.66 7.97
C VAL A 31 -4.61 -14.46 7.61
N LYS A 32 -4.80 -13.89 6.43
CA LYS A 32 -3.90 -12.86 5.90
C LYS A 32 -4.51 -11.49 6.23
N GLU A 33 -3.83 -10.74 7.09
CA GLU A 33 -4.14 -9.35 7.44
C GLU A 33 -4.80 -8.63 6.25
N THR A 34 -6.04 -8.21 6.45
CA THR A 34 -6.77 -7.44 5.44
C THR A 34 -6.27 -6.01 5.49
N TYR A 35 -5.32 -5.69 4.62
CA TYR A 35 -4.89 -4.30 4.41
C TYR A 35 -5.91 -3.60 3.52
N MET A 36 -6.53 -2.55 4.06
CA MET A 36 -7.43 -1.71 3.30
C MET A 36 -6.60 -0.84 2.34
N VAL A 37 -6.93 -0.92 1.06
CA VAL A 37 -6.34 -0.08 0.02
C VAL A 37 -7.43 0.81 -0.57
N GLY A 38 -7.15 2.10 -0.67
CA GLY A 38 -8.01 3.09 -1.28
C GLY A 38 -7.93 3.11 -2.81
N ALA A 39 -8.54 4.13 -3.42
CA ALA A 39 -8.41 4.38 -4.85
C ALA A 39 -6.94 4.69 -5.19
N ASN A 40 -6.43 4.05 -6.25
CA ASN A 40 -5.03 4.14 -6.69
C ASN A 40 -4.01 3.63 -5.67
N GLN A 41 -4.43 2.82 -4.71
CA GLN A 41 -3.53 2.13 -3.79
C GLN A 41 -3.44 0.65 -4.14
N TYR A 42 -2.22 0.12 -4.08
CA TYR A 42 -1.93 -1.26 -4.42
C TYR A 42 -1.05 -1.87 -3.36
N LEU A 43 -1.41 -3.08 -2.94
CA LEU A 43 -0.63 -3.84 -1.98
C LEU A 43 0.32 -4.78 -2.73
N GLY A 44 1.56 -4.82 -2.29
CA GLY A 44 2.55 -5.77 -2.76
C GLY A 44 3.24 -6.48 -1.62
N ARG A 45 3.68 -7.71 -1.89
CA ARG A 45 4.27 -8.58 -0.87
C ARG A 45 5.52 -9.23 -1.42
N SER A 46 6.53 -9.42 -0.57
CA SER A 46 7.71 -10.19 -0.90
C SER A 46 8.21 -10.98 0.30
N ASN A 47 8.63 -12.21 0.06
CA ASN A 47 9.28 -13.07 1.04
C ASN A 47 10.80 -13.16 0.82
N ALA A 48 11.39 -12.31 -0.02
CA ALA A 48 12.82 -12.30 -0.29
C ALA A 48 13.67 -11.59 0.78
N GLY A 49 13.04 -11.14 1.87
CA GLY A 49 13.70 -10.48 3.00
C GLY A 49 14.40 -11.48 3.93
N VAL A 50 15.36 -10.99 4.71
CA VAL A 50 16.02 -11.76 5.78
C VAL A 50 15.03 -12.00 6.92
N GLY A 51 14.20 -10.99 7.20
CA GLY A 51 13.31 -10.90 8.32
C GLY A 51 11.90 -11.41 8.05
N ASN A 52 11.64 -12.31 7.09
CA ASN A 52 10.30 -12.80 6.69
C ASN A 52 9.55 -11.91 5.67
N GLU A 53 8.22 -12.07 5.57
CA GLU A 53 7.36 -11.37 4.60
C GLU A 53 7.38 -9.84 4.82
N VAL A 54 7.71 -9.10 3.77
CA VAL A 54 7.59 -7.66 3.67
C VAL A 54 6.32 -7.34 2.88
N VAL A 55 5.43 -6.55 3.47
CA VAL A 55 4.21 -6.06 2.84
C VAL A 55 4.31 -4.55 2.69
N VAL A 56 4.12 -4.07 1.47
CA VAL A 56 4.10 -2.64 1.14
C VAL A 56 2.78 -2.26 0.51
N ARG A 57 2.36 -1.04 0.76
CA ARG A 57 1.24 -0.37 0.14
C ARG A 57 1.78 0.80 -0.65
N ILE A 58 1.64 0.77 -1.97
CA ILE A 58 1.99 1.91 -2.82
C ILE A 58 0.74 2.71 -3.11
N THR A 59 0.90 4.03 -3.22
CA THR A 59 -0.11 4.93 -3.77
C THR A 59 0.44 5.47 -5.08
N VAL A 60 -0.38 5.44 -6.14
CA VAL A 60 -0.05 6.03 -7.43
C VAL A 60 -1.01 7.15 -7.79
N ASP A 61 -0.57 8.05 -8.66
CA ASP A 61 -1.45 9.07 -9.23
C ASP A 61 -2.21 8.56 -10.46
N ASN A 62 -3.07 9.41 -11.03
CA ASN A 62 -3.82 9.15 -12.26
C ASN A 62 -2.90 8.83 -13.45
N ASP A 63 -1.69 9.39 -13.48
CA ASP A 63 -0.64 9.11 -14.46
C ASP A 63 0.15 7.82 -14.17
N LYS A 64 -0.32 6.94 -13.27
CA LYS A 64 0.38 5.73 -12.80
C LYS A 64 1.76 6.00 -12.19
N LYS A 65 1.99 7.21 -11.70
CA LYS A 65 3.24 7.61 -11.05
C LYS A 65 3.19 7.27 -9.56
N LEU A 66 4.23 6.60 -9.07
CA LEU A 66 4.47 6.38 -7.65
C LEU A 66 4.46 7.69 -6.85
N LYS A 67 3.48 7.83 -5.96
CA LYS A 67 3.31 8.99 -5.07
C LYS A 67 3.76 8.71 -3.65
N ASP A 68 3.43 7.53 -3.16
CA ASP A 68 3.72 7.14 -1.80
C ASP A 68 3.99 5.64 -1.71
N ILE A 69 4.82 5.25 -0.76
CA ILE A 69 5.12 3.85 -0.45
C ILE A 69 5.15 3.74 1.07
N GLU A 70 4.22 2.97 1.60
CA GLU A 70 4.08 2.70 3.01
C GLU A 70 4.36 1.23 3.26
N ILE A 71 5.13 0.92 4.30
CA ILE A 71 5.45 -0.46 4.67
C ILE A 71 4.48 -0.89 5.76
N MET A 72 3.57 -1.78 5.39
CA MET A 72 2.53 -2.29 6.28
C MET A 72 3.07 -3.38 7.20
N LYS A 73 4.01 -4.19 6.69
CA LYS A 73 4.63 -5.28 7.43
C LYS A 73 6.09 -5.42 7.05
N GLN A 74 6.93 -5.55 8.06
CA GLN A 74 8.34 -5.84 7.90
C GLN A 74 8.86 -6.44 9.20
N SER A 75 9.97 -7.16 9.12
CA SER A 75 10.63 -7.75 10.29
C SER A 75 12.15 -7.74 10.12
N GLU A 76 12.63 -6.75 9.36
CA GLU A 76 14.03 -6.46 9.13
C GLU A 76 14.62 -5.67 10.30
N THR A 77 15.92 -5.81 10.52
CA THR A 77 16.64 -5.19 11.64
C THR A 77 17.94 -4.57 11.17
N GLY A 78 18.52 -3.68 11.98
CA GLY A 78 19.78 -3.00 11.66
C GLY A 78 19.72 -2.25 10.33
N ILE A 79 20.64 -2.58 9.41
CA ILE A 79 20.74 -1.93 8.09
C ILE A 79 19.46 -2.16 7.27
N GLY A 80 18.81 -3.33 7.40
CA GLY A 80 17.56 -3.65 6.70
C GLY A 80 16.41 -2.69 7.06
N ALA A 81 16.31 -2.28 8.31
CA ALA A 81 15.30 -1.29 8.72
C ALA A 81 15.57 0.09 8.07
N GLN A 82 16.84 0.50 7.99
CA GLN A 82 17.22 1.73 7.30
C GLN A 82 16.88 1.68 5.80
N VAL A 83 17.03 0.50 5.17
CA VAL A 83 16.61 0.28 3.79
C VAL A 83 15.11 0.55 3.63
N ILE A 84 14.31 -0.02 4.53
CA ILE A 84 12.86 0.12 4.52
C ILE A 84 12.41 1.56 4.72
N GLU A 85 13.17 2.42 5.39
CA GLU A 85 12.83 3.83 5.55
C GLU A 85 13.37 4.74 4.43
N SER A 86 14.52 4.40 3.85
CA SER A 86 15.24 5.24 2.89
C SER A 86 14.91 4.91 1.43
N MET A 87 14.91 3.62 1.08
CA MET A 87 14.66 3.19 -0.31
C MET A 87 13.28 3.62 -0.83
N PRO A 88 12.17 3.55 -0.09
CA PRO A 88 10.88 3.96 -0.65
C PRO A 88 10.84 5.45 -0.98
N LYS A 89 11.50 6.29 -0.18
CA LYS A 89 11.65 7.73 -0.47
C LYS A 89 12.42 7.94 -1.77
N GLU A 90 13.49 7.17 -1.96
CA GLU A 90 14.27 7.22 -3.19
C GLU A 90 13.47 6.70 -4.41
N MET A 91 12.70 5.63 -4.24
CA MET A 91 11.83 5.07 -5.28
C MET A 91 10.75 6.07 -5.71
N ILE A 92 10.13 6.78 -4.78
CA ILE A 92 9.15 7.84 -5.08
C ILE A 92 9.83 8.99 -5.83
N SER A 93 10.98 9.45 -5.32
CA SER A 93 11.75 10.56 -5.90
C SER A 93 12.21 10.27 -7.34
N LYS A 94 12.73 9.07 -7.58
CA LYS A 94 13.16 8.59 -8.91
C LYS A 94 12.00 8.04 -9.75
N ASN A 95 10.82 7.89 -9.15
CA ASN A 95 9.64 7.25 -9.73
C ASN A 95 9.91 5.85 -10.32
N THR A 96 10.77 5.07 -9.66
CA THR A 96 11.18 3.74 -10.09
C THR A 96 11.27 2.80 -8.91
N TYR A 97 10.89 1.55 -9.10
CA TYR A 97 11.15 0.48 -8.13
C TYR A 97 12.59 -0.02 -8.23
N ASP A 98 13.27 0.22 -9.34
CA ASP A 98 14.66 -0.21 -9.55
C ASP A 98 15.63 0.84 -9.00
N VAL A 99 15.83 0.77 -7.68
CA VAL A 99 16.83 1.57 -6.96
C VAL A 99 18.02 0.71 -6.54
N ASP A 100 19.13 1.39 -6.21
CA ASP A 100 20.35 0.72 -5.79
C ASP A 100 20.16 -0.02 -4.48
N SER A 101 20.88 -1.14 -4.32
CA SER A 101 20.77 -1.96 -3.13
C SER A 101 21.78 -1.50 -2.08
N ILE A 102 21.37 -1.37 -0.82
CA ILE A 102 22.25 -0.90 0.24
C ILE A 102 23.19 -2.04 0.67
N SER A 103 24.48 -1.73 0.77
CA SER A 103 25.49 -2.68 1.23
C SER A 103 25.18 -3.14 2.67
N GLY A 104 25.19 -4.46 2.90
CA GLY A 104 24.81 -5.07 4.18
C GLY A 104 23.31 -5.35 4.35
N ALA A 105 22.47 -5.00 3.38
CA ALA A 105 21.04 -5.28 3.38
C ALA A 105 20.51 -5.69 1.99
N SER A 106 21.33 -6.41 1.21
CA SER A 106 20.99 -6.77 -0.17
C SER A 106 19.72 -7.61 -0.30
N ALA A 107 19.45 -8.50 0.66
CA ALA A 107 18.21 -9.28 0.69
C ALA A 107 17.00 -8.38 0.96
N THR A 108 17.09 -7.48 1.95
CA THR A 108 16.07 -6.48 2.26
C THR A 108 15.77 -5.56 1.08
N SER A 109 16.83 -5.05 0.42
CA SER A 109 16.69 -4.20 -0.77
C SER A 109 15.97 -4.95 -1.89
N ARG A 110 16.30 -6.23 -2.13
CA ARG A 110 15.58 -7.06 -3.10
C ARG A 110 14.13 -7.27 -2.70
N ALA A 111 13.86 -7.60 -1.44
CA ALA A 111 12.52 -7.81 -0.91
C ALA A 111 11.63 -6.59 -1.12
N LEU A 112 12.12 -5.39 -0.79
CA LEU A 112 11.38 -4.16 -0.99
C LEU A 112 11.12 -3.88 -2.47
N LYS A 113 12.13 -4.07 -3.33
CA LYS A 113 11.98 -3.92 -4.79
C LYS A 113 10.93 -4.88 -5.35
N GLU A 114 10.96 -6.14 -4.94
CA GLU A 114 9.99 -7.15 -5.37
C GLU A 114 8.59 -6.85 -4.84
N ALA A 115 8.46 -6.41 -3.59
CA ALA A 115 7.17 -6.03 -3.02
C ALA A 115 6.56 -4.84 -3.77
N VAL A 116 7.35 -3.79 -4.03
CA VAL A 116 6.90 -2.64 -4.82
C VAL A 116 6.59 -3.04 -6.26
N LYS A 117 7.40 -3.91 -6.88
CA LYS A 117 7.14 -4.43 -8.23
C LYS A 117 5.85 -5.26 -8.29
N ASP A 118 5.57 -6.10 -7.30
CA ASP A 118 4.30 -6.84 -7.21
C ASP A 118 3.12 -5.87 -7.06
N ALA A 119 3.25 -4.83 -6.22
CA ALA A 119 2.23 -3.80 -6.10
C ALA A 119 2.02 -3.06 -7.43
N MET A 120 3.10 -2.69 -8.12
CA MET A 120 3.05 -2.02 -9.42
C MET A 120 2.44 -2.88 -10.52
N SER A 121 2.65 -4.20 -10.46
CA SER A 121 2.06 -5.15 -11.41
C SER A 121 0.53 -5.25 -11.27
N LYS A 122 -0.05 -4.66 -10.21
CA LYS A 122 -1.50 -4.59 -9.98
C LYS A 122 -2.13 -3.27 -10.46
N ILE A 123 -1.34 -2.27 -10.89
CA ILE A 123 -1.77 -0.99 -11.50
C ILE A 123 -2.15 -1.18 -12.98
#